data_AF-A0A7G2IZD7-F1
#
_entry.id   AF-A0A7G2IZD7-F1
#
_cell.length_a   1.000
_cell.length_b   1.000
_cell.length_c   1.000
_cell.angle_alpha   90.00
_cell.angle_beta   90.00
_cell.angle_gamma   90.00
#
_symmetry.space_group_name_H-M   'P 1'
#
loop_
_entity.id
_entity.type
_entity.pdbx_description
1 polymer ?
#
loop_
_entity_poly.entity_id
_entity_poly.type
_entity_poly.pdbx_seq_one_letter_code
_entity_poly.pdbx_strand_id
1 'polypeptide(L)' 'MQLREINAVKAVGNQWLVTAGLRPGDRVIVSGLQRIRPGSKARVLPSKLNTPDTVAEQ' A
#
# COMPACT_ATOMS: atom_id res chain seq x y z
N MET A 1 -4.46 -13.76 -2.68
CA MET A 1 -3.44 -12.69 -2.72
C MET A 1 -2.40 -13.06 -3.76
N GLN A 2 -1.94 -12.10 -4.56
CA GLN A 2 -0.92 -12.30 -5.59
C GLN A 2 0.24 -11.33 -5.34
N LEU A 3 1.48 -11.80 -5.46
CA LEU A 3 2.66 -10.93 -5.39
C LEU A 3 2.73 -10.13 -6.69
N ARG A 4 2.84 -8.81 -6.59
CA ARG A 4 2.99 -7.92 -7.73
C ARG A 4 4.14 -6.97 -7.49
N GLU A 5 5.01 -6.87 -8.49
CA GLU A 5 6.09 -5.89 -8.50
C GLU A 5 5.51 -4.49 -8.73
N ILE A 6 6.01 -3.51 -7.98
CA ILE A 6 5.60 -2.11 -8.08
C ILE A 6 6.84 -1.23 -8.24
N ASN A 7 6.67 -0.06 -8.88
CA ASN A 7 7.73 0.93 -8.97
C ASN A 7 7.49 2.02 -7.90
N ALA A 8 8.32 2.01 -6.85
CA ALA A 8 8.32 3.03 -5.81
C ALA A 8 9.56 3.91 -5.97
N VAL A 9 9.35 5.20 -6.24
CA VAL A 9 10.43 6.12 -6.64
C VAL A 9 11.02 6.93 -5.50
N LYS A 10 10.25 7.10 -4.40
CA LYS A 10 10.67 7.93 -3.28
C LYS A 10 9.97 7.50 -1.99
N ALA A 11 10.73 7.45 -0.89
CA ALA A 11 10.17 7.45 0.45
C ALA A 11 9.91 8.91 0.87
N VAL A 12 8.68 9.20 1.29
CA VAL A 12 8.26 10.50 1.81
C VAL A 12 7.71 10.27 3.22
N GLY A 13 8.53 10.57 4.23
CA GLY A 13 8.20 10.26 5.63
C GLY A 13 8.00 8.75 5.82
N ASN A 14 6.80 8.35 6.26
CA ASN A 14 6.40 6.94 6.42
C ASN A 14 5.65 6.36 5.22
N GLN A 15 5.60 7.08 4.10
CA GLN A 15 4.87 6.71 2.89
C GLN A 15 5.81 6.52 1.70
N TRP A 16 5.39 5.72 0.74
CA TRP A 16 6.13 5.49 -0.51
C TRP A 16 5.35 6.07 -1.68
N LEU A 17 6.00 6.90 -2.48
CA LEU A 17 5.45 7.40 -3.74
C LEU A 17 5.58 6.30 -4.80
N VAL A 18 4.44 5.73 -5.20
CA VAL A 18 4.36 4.65 -6.20
C VAL A 18 3.88 5.23 -7.53
N THR A 19 4.64 5.01 -8.60
CA THR A 19 4.36 5.57 -9.93
C THR A 19 3.80 4.54 -10.91
N ALA A 20 4.02 3.24 -10.66
CA ALA A 20 3.52 2.15 -11.50
C ALA A 20 3.27 0.86 -10.71
N GLY A 21 2.42 -0.01 -11.25
CA GLY A 21 2.12 -1.33 -10.68
C GLY A 21 0.94 -1.38 -9.71
N LEU A 22 0.32 -0.24 -9.39
CA LEU A 22 -0.93 -0.17 -8.62
C LEU A 22 -2.00 0.59 -9.42
N ARG A 23 -3.27 0.17 -9.25
CA ARG A 23 -4.43 0.81 -9.85
C ARG A 23 -5.35 1.33 -8.74
N PRO A 24 -6.16 2.38 -8.98
CA PRO A 24 -7.16 2.81 -8.02
C PRO A 24 -8.10 1.65 -7.67
N GLY A 25 -8.37 1.47 -6.37
CA GLY A 25 -9.17 0.36 -5.85
C GLY A 25 -8.39 -0.91 -5.52
N ASP A 26 -7.11 -1.00 -5.90
CA ASP A 26 -6.24 -2.11 -5.51
C ASP A 26 -5.89 -2.05 -4.02
N ARG A 27 -5.80 -3.21 -3.36
CA ARG A 27 -5.61 -3.29 -1.90
C ARG A 27 -4.25 -3.90 -1.61
N VAL A 28 -3.38 -3.09 -1.01
CA VAL A 28 -2.04 -3.50 -0.58
C VAL A 28 -2.03 -3.96 0.86
N ILE A 29 -1.17 -4.93 1.18
CA ILE A 29 -0.93 -5.37 2.55
C ILE A 29 0.18 -4.50 3.14
N VAL A 30 -0.16 -3.70 4.15
CA VAL A 30 0.79 -2.82 4.85
C VAL A 30 1.32 -3.40 6.16
N SER A 31 0.78 -4.54 6.62
CA SER A 31 1.14 -5.18 7.89
C SER A 31 0.76 -6.66 7.90
N GLY A 32 1.42 -7.46 8.75
CA GLY A 32 1.09 -8.89 8.93
C GLY A 32 1.72 -9.85 7.92
N LEU A 33 2.70 -9.38 7.11
CA LEU A 33 3.39 -10.18 6.08
C LEU A 33 4.11 -11.42 6.61
N GLN A 34 4.44 -11.48 7.89
CA GLN A 34 5.23 -12.54 8.50
C GLN A 34 4.55 -13.94 8.45
N ARG A 35 3.22 -14.01 8.32
CA ARG A 35 2.46 -15.28 8.35
C ARG A 35 1.67 -15.59 7.07
N ILE A 36 1.84 -14.79 6.01
CA ILE A 36 1.08 -14.95 4.75
C ILE A 36 1.98 -15.50 3.65
N ARG A 37 1.46 -16.50 2.93
CA ARG A 37 2.09 -17.06 1.73
C ARG A 37 1.36 -16.56 0.47
N PRO A 38 2.03 -16.45 -0.69
CA PRO A 38 1.36 -16.20 -1.96
C PRO A 38 0.18 -17.17 -2.16
N GLY A 39 -0.96 -16.67 -2.67
CA GLY A 39 -2.19 -17.47 -2.81
C GLY A 39 -3.08 -17.53 -1.56
N SER A 40 -2.62 -17.11 -0.38
CA SER A 40 -3.44 -17.13 0.84
C SER A 40 -4.61 -16.14 0.78
N LYS A 41 -5.74 -16.47 1.43
CA LYS A 41 -6.86 -15.55 1.63
C LYS A 41 -6.50 -14.55 2.74
N ALA A 42 -6.43 -13.27 2.40
CA ALA A 42 -6.22 -12.20 3.38
C ALA A 42 -7.56 -11.60 3.81
N ARG A 43 -7.68 -11.27 5.10
CA ARG A 43 -8.80 -10.49 5.63
C ARG A 43 -8.44 -9.02 5.60
N VAL A 44 -9.25 -8.19 4.95
CA VAL A 44 -9.05 -6.74 4.92
C VAL A 44 -9.60 -6.15 6.21
N LEU A 45 -8.75 -5.44 6.95
CA LEU A 45 -9.14 -4.65 8.12
C LEU A 45 -9.06 -3.16 7.76
N PRO A 46 -9.96 -2.30 8.26
CA PRO A 46 -9.90 -0.87 8.00
C PRO A 46 -8.62 -0.29 8.60
N SER A 47 -7.73 0.19 7.73
CA SER A 47 -6.50 0.88 8.10
C SER A 47 -6.77 2.36 8.33
N LYS A 48 -6.37 2.90 9.49
CA LYS A 48 -6.52 4.33 9.84
C LYS A 48 -5.54 5.27 9.11
N LEU A 49 -4.80 4.79 8.11
CA LEU A 49 -3.76 5.55 7.40
C LEU A 49 -4.28 6.36 6.19
N ASN A 50 -5.59 6.38 5.94
CA ASN A 50 -6.16 7.05 4.75
C ASN A 50 -6.60 8.50 5.02
N THR A 51 -5.85 9.26 5.82
CA THR A 51 -5.87 10.71 5.67
C THR A 51 -4.92 11.03 4.51
N PRO A 52 -5.43 11.46 3.34
CA PRO A 52 -4.53 12.05 2.35
C PRO A 52 -3.83 13.19 3.07
N ASP A 53 -2.50 13.15 3.11
CA ASP A 53 -1.71 14.32 3.47
C ASP A 53 -2.02 15.35 2.38
N THR A 54 -2.99 16.20 2.67
CA THR A 54 -3.38 17.30 1.80
C THR A 54 -2.15 18.17 1.69
N VAL A 55 -1.56 18.19 0.49
CA VAL A 55 -0.74 19.29 -0.01
C VAL A 55 -1.61 20.56 -0.03
N ALA A 56 -1.84 21.13 1.15
CA ALA A 56 -2.24 22.52 1.29
C ALA A 56 -0.93 23.31 1.31
N GLU A 57 -0.53 23.75 0.12
CA GLU A 57 0.34 24.90 -0.04
C GLU A 57 -0.23 26.06 0.76
N GLN A 58 0.46 26.45 1.84
CA GLN A 58 0.59 27.81 2.37
C GLN A 58 1.96 27.92 3.06
#